data_AF-A0A958H6P6-F1
#
_entry.id   AF-A0A958H6P6-F1
#
_cell.length_a   1.000
_cell.length_b   1.000
_cell.length_c   1.000
_cell.angle_alpha   90.00
_cell.angle_beta   90.00
_cell.angle_gamma   90.00
#
_symmetry.space_group_name_H-M   'P 1'
#
loop_
_entity.id
_entity.type
_entity.pdbx_description
1 polymer ?
#
loop_
_entity_poly.entity_id
_entity_poly.type
_entity_poly.pdbx_seq_one_letter_code
_entity_poly.pdbx_strand_id
1 'polypeptide(L)' 'RADEMPELGAILVQTYEPSGPYGAKAIAEIPKDGVAPALSSAIRDATGVRIRELPFTPERVWRALRTSSSHE' A
#
# COMPACT_ATOMS: atom_id res chain seq x y z
N ARG A 1 -3.66 16.47 -0.01
CA ARG A 1 -4.85 17.29 -0.30
C ARG A 1 -5.93 16.40 -0.91
N ALA A 2 -7.19 16.86 -1.02
CA ALA A 2 -8.24 16.02 -1.62
C ALA A 2 -7.91 15.63 -3.07
N ASP A 3 -7.23 16.51 -3.81
CA ASP A 3 -6.73 16.32 -5.17
C ASP A 3 -5.52 15.38 -5.28
N GLU A 4 -4.90 14.97 -4.18
CA GLU A 4 -3.78 14.00 -4.16
C GLU A 4 -4.24 12.58 -3.83
N MET A 5 -5.51 12.39 -3.48
CA MET A 5 -6.05 11.08 -3.16
C MET A 5 -6.42 10.32 -4.44
N PRO A 6 -6.01 9.04 -4.59
CA PRO A 6 -6.50 8.23 -5.68
C PRO A 6 -7.99 7.93 -5.52
N GLU A 7 -8.65 7.57 -6.61
CA GLU A 7 -9.99 6.98 -6.54
C GLU A 7 -9.95 5.67 -5.72
N LEU A 8 -10.91 5.51 -4.81
CA LEU A 8 -10.99 4.37 -3.90
C LEU A 8 -12.29 3.60 -4.14
N GLY A 9 -12.17 2.30 -4.37
CA GLY A 9 -13.29 1.37 -4.37
C GLY A 9 -13.27 0.48 -3.12
N ALA A 10 -14.46 0.12 -2.62
CA ALA A 10 -14.61 -0.82 -1.51
C ALA A 10 -15.40 -2.05 -1.95
N ILE A 11 -14.85 -3.24 -1.68
CA ILE A 11 -15.52 -4.52 -1.91
C ILE A 11 -15.74 -5.16 -0.55
N LEU A 12 -17.01 -5.28 -0.15
CA LEU A 12 -17.39 -5.93 1.10
C LEU A 12 -17.49 -7.44 0.87
N VAL A 13 -16.57 -8.19 1.48
CA VAL A 13 -16.61 -9.66 1.47
C VAL A 13 -17.34 -10.13 2.71
N GLN A 14 -18.54 -10.69 2.52
CA GLN A 14 -19.35 -11.19 3.62
C GLN A 14 -18.77 -12.50 4.14
N THR A 15 -18.39 -12.51 5.41
CA THR A 15 -18.01 -13.71 6.16
C THR A 15 -18.62 -13.64 7.55
N TYR A 16 -18.74 -14.77 8.23
CA TYR A 16 -19.30 -14.84 9.58
C TYR A 16 -18.20 -14.93 10.64
N GLU A 17 -18.33 -14.17 11.72
CA GLU A 17 -17.49 -14.28 12.92
C GLU A 17 -18.25 -14.91 14.08
N PRO A 18 -17.96 -16.17 14.46
CA PRO A 18 -18.67 -16.83 15.54
C PRO A 18 -18.60 -16.08 16.88
N SER A 19 -17.52 -15.34 17.14
CA SER A 19 -17.34 -14.58 18.38
C SER A 19 -17.98 -13.18 18.38
N GLY A 20 -18.37 -12.67 17.21
CA GLY A 20 -18.86 -11.30 17.03
C GLY A 20 -20.38 -11.21 17.16
N PRO A 21 -20.93 -10.11 17.72
CA PRO A 21 -22.37 -9.91 17.76
C PRO A 21 -22.92 -9.90 16.33
N TYR A 22 -23.95 -10.72 16.08
CA TYR A 22 -24.56 -10.87 14.76
C TYR A 22 -23.57 -11.31 13.65
N GLY A 23 -22.41 -11.89 14.00
CA GLY A 23 -21.39 -12.32 13.03
C GLY A 23 -20.42 -11.22 12.58
N ALA A 24 -20.42 -10.05 13.21
CA ALA A 24 -19.62 -8.89 12.80
C ALA A 24 -18.10 -9.05 13.03
N LYS A 25 -17.29 -8.44 12.14
CA LYS A 25 -15.82 -8.36 12.23
C LYS A 25 -15.34 -6.92 12.21
N ALA A 26 -14.21 -6.65 12.86
CA ALA A 26 -13.54 -5.36 12.77
C ALA A 26 -12.93 -5.16 11.37
N ILE A 27 -13.08 -3.96 10.79
CA ILE A 27 -12.61 -3.63 9.43
C ILE A 27 -11.81 -2.33 9.34
N ALA A 28 -11.85 -1.46 10.35
CA ALA A 28 -11.35 -0.09 10.24
C ALA A 28 -9.85 0.03 9.96
N GLU A 29 -9.03 -0.89 10.48
CA GLU A 29 -7.56 -0.85 10.33
C GLU A 29 -7.06 -1.52 9.05
N ILE A 30 -7.78 -2.52 8.55
CA ILE A 30 -7.42 -3.31 7.36
C ILE A 30 -7.10 -2.44 6.13
N PRO A 31 -7.93 -1.46 5.73
CA PRO A 31 -7.64 -0.63 4.56
C PRO A 31 -6.48 0.35 4.78
N LYS A 32 -6.02 0.54 6.03
CA LYS A 32 -4.86 1.38 6.35
C LYS A 32 -3.57 0.57 6.31
N ASP A 33 -3.55 -0.60 6.95
CA ASP A 33 -2.33 -1.40 7.12
C ASP A 33 -1.79 -1.93 5.79
N GLY A 34 -2.68 -2.21 4.83
CA GLY A 34 -2.31 -2.72 3.51
C GLY A 34 -1.65 -1.70 2.58
N VAL A 35 -1.76 -0.39 2.84
CA VAL A 35 -1.37 0.66 1.88
C VAL A 35 0.14 0.67 1.63
N ALA A 36 0.95 0.67 2.69
CA ALA A 36 2.40 0.72 2.56
C ALA A 36 3.01 -0.49 1.82
N PRO A 37 2.67 -1.75 2.16
CA PRO A 37 3.19 -2.91 1.41
C PRO A 37 2.64 -2.99 -0.02
N ALA A 38 1.38 -2.58 -0.27
CA ALA A 38 0.82 -2.51 -1.61
C ALA A 38 1.60 -1.52 -2.49
N LEU A 39 1.86 -0.31 -1.99
CA LEU A 39 2.61 0.71 -2.71
C LEU A 39 4.09 0.31 -2.92
N SER A 40 4.74 -0.31 -1.92
CA SER A 40 6.09 -0.88 -2.08
C SER A 40 6.16 -1.93 -3.20
N SER A 41 5.13 -2.78 -3.28
CA SER A 41 5.05 -3.83 -4.29
C SER A 41 4.79 -3.25 -5.68
N ALA A 42 3.91 -2.24 -5.79
CA ALA A 42 3.63 -1.55 -7.05
C ALA A 42 4.87 -0.81 -7.59
N ILE A 43 5.64 -0.13 -6.73
CA ILE A 43 6.90 0.51 -7.14
C ILE A 43 7.89 -0.54 -7.66
N ARG A 44 8.05 -1.67 -6.96
CA ARG A 44 8.93 -2.76 -7.40
C ARG A 44 8.49 -3.36 -8.73
N ASP A 45 7.20 -3.58 -8.90
CA ASP A 45 6.63 -4.12 -10.13
C ASP A 45 6.90 -3.19 -11.33
N ALA A 46 6.68 -1.88 -11.15
CA ALA A 46 6.87 -0.89 -12.19
C ALA A 46 8.34 -0.58 -12.53
N THR A 47 9.28 -0.76 -11.60
CA THR A 47 10.65 -0.24 -11.73
C THR A 47 11.76 -1.26 -11.47
N GLY A 48 11.43 -2.44 -10.96
CA GLY A 48 12.41 -3.42 -10.46
C GLY A 48 13.03 -3.07 -9.09
N VAL A 49 12.87 -1.83 -8.61
CA VAL A 49 13.54 -1.34 -7.39
C VAL A 49 12.71 -1.61 -6.15
N ARG A 50 13.34 -2.18 -5.11
CA ARG A 50 12.70 -2.41 -3.81
C ARG A 50 13.06 -1.33 -2.79
N ILE A 51 12.12 -0.46 -2.47
CA ILE A 51 12.24 0.54 -1.40
C ILE A 51 11.65 -0.02 -0.10
N ARG A 52 12.43 -0.02 0.98
CA ARG A 52 12.05 -0.56 2.31
C ARG A 52 11.86 0.52 3.39
N GLU A 53 12.05 1.78 3.03
CA GLU A 53 11.99 2.91 3.95
C GLU A 53 10.78 3.79 3.60
N LEU A 54 9.87 3.94 4.57
CA LEU A 54 8.69 4.79 4.48
C LEU A 54 8.99 6.20 5.01
N PRO A 55 8.27 7.25 4.55
CA PRO A 55 7.30 7.25 3.45
C PRO A 55 7.96 7.22 2.06
N PHE A 56 7.23 6.82 1.02
CA PHE A 56 7.72 6.83 -0.37
C PHE A 56 7.64 8.24 -0.98
N THR A 57 8.43 9.18 -0.47
CA THR A 57 8.47 10.55 -1.04
C THR A 57 9.09 10.53 -2.44
N PRO A 58 8.73 11.48 -3.32
CA PRO A 58 9.31 11.57 -4.65
C PRO A 58 10.85 11.56 -4.66
N GLU A 59 11.49 12.24 -3.70
CA GLU A 59 12.95 12.32 -3.59
C GLU A 59 13.56 10.96 -3.24
N ARG A 60 12.94 10.22 -2.32
CA ARG A 60 13.43 8.89 -1.92
C ARG A 60 13.27 7.90 -3.05
N VAL A 61 12.13 7.94 -3.76
CA VAL A 61 11.90 7.13 -4.97
C VAL A 61 12.93 7.46 -6.04
N TRP A 62 13.14 8.75 -6.34
CA TRP A 62 14.10 9.21 -7.34
C TRP A 62 15.53 8.74 -7.04
N ARG A 63 15.99 8.87 -5.79
CA ARG A 63 17.32 8.38 -5.37
C ARG A 63 17.44 6.87 -5.54
N ALA A 64 16.41 6.11 -5.13
CA ALA A 64 16.41 4.66 -5.24
C ALA A 64 16.53 4.19 -6.71
N LEU A 65 15.84 4.87 -7.63
CA LEU A 65 15.96 4.61 -9.07
C LEU A 65 17.38 4.91 -9.58
N ARG A 66 17.97 6.05 -9.20
CA ARG A 66 19.32 6.44 -9.64
C ARG A 66 20.41 5.48 -9.14
N THR A 67 20.35 5.03 -7.89
CA THR A 67 21.34 4.08 -7.36
C THR A 67 21.28 2.73 -8.08
N SER A 68 20.08 2.30 -8.49
CA SER A 68 19.90 1.03 -9.21
C SER A 68 20.46 1.06 -10.63
N SER A 69 20.33 2.18 -11.35
CA SER A 69 20.83 2.32 -12.73
C SER A 69 22.36 2.45 -12.84
N SER A 70 23.05 2.77 -11.75
CA SER A 70 24.52 2.90 -11.72
C SER A 70 25.26 1.57 -11.47
N HIS A 71 24.54 0.44 -11.39
CA HIS A 71 25.09 -0.90 -11.20
C HIS A 71 25.01 -1.77 -12.47
N GLU A 72 24.73 -1.17 -13.64
CA GLU A 72 25.04 -1.74 -14.97
C GLU A 72 26.36 -1.17 -15.51
#